data_AF-A0A5B3H634-F1
#
_entry.id   AF-A0A5B3H634-F1
#
_cell.length_a   1.000
_cell.length_b   1.000
_cell.length_c   1.000
_cell.angle_alpha   90.00
_cell.angle_beta   90.00
_cell.angle_gamma   90.00
#
_symmetry.space_group_name_H-M   'P 1'
#
loop_
_entity.id
_entity.type
_entity.pdbx_description
1 polymer ?
#
loop_
_entity_poly.entity_id
_entity_poly.type
_entity_poly.pdbx_seq_one_letter_code
_entity_poly.pdbx_strand_id
1 'polypeptide(L)'
;MKFKSFIAMLVTGLLCITLFSACSDDDDDKDKTYAYEMVLELTDAGDLSQDNIQVLNTTFAAMESQVGTQYATPAAVKRIFNENVSQIKNSVGTVVAGMSHTKTVKVKFGFFNTGTQKLEVSQVFEFN
;
A
#
# COMPACT_ATOMS: atom_id res chain seq x y z
N MET A 1 -21.91 -4.44 11.01
CA MET A 1 -20.89 -4.36 12.08
C MET A 1 -19.61 -5.18 11.82
N LYS A 2 -19.47 -5.95 10.72
CA LYS A 2 -18.27 -6.79 10.48
C LYS A 2 -17.05 -6.05 9.90
N PHE A 3 -17.27 -4.94 9.18
CA PHE A 3 -16.20 -4.21 8.48
C PHE A 3 -15.26 -3.42 9.42
N LYS A 4 -15.79 -2.77 10.45
CA LYS A 4 -14.98 -2.03 11.45
C LYS A 4 -13.97 -2.94 12.16
N SER A 5 -14.36 -4.18 12.44
CA SER A 5 -13.48 -5.17 13.05
C SER A 5 -12.40 -5.67 12.08
N PHE A 6 -12.69 -5.70 10.78
CA PHE A 6 -11.76 -6.12 9.74
C PHE A 6 -10.67 -5.07 9.48
N ILE A 7 -11.04 -3.79 9.43
CA ILE A 7 -10.06 -2.68 9.34
C ILE A 7 -9.09 -2.75 10.52
N ALA A 8 -9.59 -2.90 11.75
CA ALA A 8 -8.74 -3.02 12.94
C ALA A 8 -7.78 -4.24 12.90
N MET A 9 -8.21 -5.36 12.30
CA MET A 9 -7.35 -6.55 12.17
C MET A 9 -6.28 -6.38 11.07
N LEU A 10 -6.65 -5.77 9.94
CA LEU A 10 -5.70 -5.37 8.88
C LEU A 10 -4.66 -4.40 9.43
N VAL A 11 -5.11 -3.45 10.26
CA VAL A 11 -4.28 -2.44 10.91
C VAL A 11 -3.21 -3.07 11.80
N THR A 12 -3.57 -4.14 12.51
CA THR A 12 -2.64 -4.79 13.44
C THR A 12 -1.55 -5.58 12.72
N GLY A 13 -1.82 -6.11 11.52
CA GLY A 13 -0.86 -6.86 10.71
C GLY A 13 0.20 -5.98 10.02
N LEU A 14 -0.11 -4.71 9.74
CA LEU A 14 0.77 -3.77 9.03
C LEU A 14 1.82 -3.11 9.95
N LEU A 15 1.62 -3.16 11.27
CA LEU A 15 2.52 -2.59 12.28
C LEU A 15 3.92 -3.23 12.30
N CYS A 16 4.12 -4.38 11.66
CA CYS A 16 5.44 -5.02 11.54
C CYS A 16 6.37 -4.32 10.53
N ILE A 17 5.88 -3.36 9.75
CA ILE A 17 6.68 -2.67 8.71
C ILE A 17 7.52 -1.52 9.31
N THR A 18 7.34 -1.15 10.59
CA THR A 18 7.92 0.08 11.16
C THR A 18 9.41 0.03 11.55
N LEU A 19 10.16 -1.02 11.21
CA LEU A 19 11.58 -1.11 11.58
C LEU A 19 12.49 -0.63 10.44
N PHE A 20 12.53 0.69 10.21
CA PHE A 20 13.57 1.34 9.42
C PHE A 20 14.43 2.19 10.35
N SER A 21 15.58 1.63 10.72
CA SER A 21 16.62 2.34 11.49
C SER A 21 17.21 3.45 10.62
N ALA A 22 16.95 4.70 11.00
CA ALA A 22 17.62 5.88 10.45
C ALA A 22 18.96 6.11 11.18
N CYS A 23 20.06 5.87 10.47
CA CYS A 23 21.35 6.56 10.55
C CYS A 23 22.20 5.91 9.44
N SER A 24 22.81 6.64 8.50
CA SER A 24 23.81 7.67 8.78
C SER A 24 23.95 8.65 7.62
N ASP A 25 24.45 9.84 7.93
CA ASP A 25 25.13 10.73 6.97
C ASP A 25 26.20 9.92 6.21
N ASP A 26 26.02 9.71 4.91
CA ASP A 26 27.16 9.50 4.00
C ASP A 26 26.78 9.99 2.59
N ASP A 27 27.65 10.86 2.07
CA ASP A 27 27.55 11.63 0.83
C ASP A 27 27.80 10.74 -0.41
N ASP A 28 26.93 9.76 -0.66
CA ASP A 28 26.89 9.05 -1.94
C ASP A 28 25.46 9.12 -2.50
N ASP A 29 25.29 9.50 -3.77
CA ASP A 29 23.96 9.64 -4.41
C ASP A 29 23.13 8.35 -4.36
N LYS A 30 23.78 7.20 -4.10
CA LYS A 30 23.16 5.88 -3.90
C LYS A 30 22.63 5.66 -2.49
N ASP A 31 23.12 6.43 -1.52
CA ASP A 31 22.74 6.43 -0.11
C ASP A 31 21.80 7.58 0.25
N LYS A 32 21.44 8.43 -0.72
CA LYS A 32 20.41 9.45 -0.53
C LYS A 32 19.09 8.84 -0.10
N THR A 33 18.67 9.25 1.09
CA THR A 33 17.37 8.92 1.64
C THR A 33 16.33 9.88 1.08
N TYR A 34 15.17 9.34 0.72
CA TYR A 34 14.02 10.13 0.30
C TYR A 34 12.82 9.77 1.17
N ALA A 35 11.88 10.70 1.27
CA ALA A 35 10.58 10.46 1.87
C ALA A 35 9.69 9.71 0.86
N TYR A 36 9.20 8.54 1.28
CA TYR A 36 8.31 7.68 0.53
C TYR A 36 6.97 7.53 1.22
N GLU A 37 5.91 7.48 0.44
CA GLU A 37 4.56 7.20 0.91
C GLU A 37 4.05 5.94 0.23
N MET A 38 3.41 5.06 1.00
CA MET A 38 2.68 3.93 0.43
C MET A 38 1.50 4.47 -0.37
N VAL A 39 1.24 3.87 -1.54
CA VAL A 39 0.09 4.19 -2.39
C VAL A 39 -0.70 2.93 -2.68
N LEU A 40 -2.01 3.00 -2.45
CA LEU A 40 -3.03 2.03 -2.84
C LEU A 40 -4.14 2.76 -3.60
N GLU A 41 -4.25 2.47 -4.90
CA GLU A 41 -5.15 3.18 -5.79
C GLU A 41 -6.06 2.19 -6.53
N LEU A 42 -7.37 2.42 -6.51
CA LEU A 42 -8.32 1.68 -7.34
C LEU A 42 -8.22 2.18 -8.79
N THR A 43 -7.55 1.41 -9.66
CA THR A 43 -7.34 1.80 -11.06
C THR A 43 -8.45 1.29 -11.99
N ASP A 44 -9.13 0.22 -11.59
CA ASP A 44 -10.34 -0.26 -12.26
C ASP A 44 -11.28 -0.85 -11.20
N ALA A 45 -12.50 -0.30 -11.11
CA ALA A 45 -13.50 -0.74 -10.15
C ALA A 45 -14.29 -1.97 -10.62
N GLY A 46 -14.13 -2.40 -11.88
CA GLY A 46 -14.95 -3.45 -12.47
C GLY A 46 -16.44 -3.06 -12.45
N ASP A 47 -17.25 -3.83 -11.73
CA ASP A 47 -18.67 -3.58 -11.48
C ASP A 47 -18.99 -3.37 -9.98
N LEU A 48 -18.00 -2.96 -9.17
CA LEU A 48 -18.24 -2.59 -7.78
C LEU A 48 -19.25 -1.45 -7.66
N SER A 49 -20.13 -1.54 -6.66
CA SER A 49 -21.04 -0.45 -6.30
C SER A 49 -20.28 0.75 -5.72
N GLN A 50 -20.89 1.93 -5.76
CA GLN A 50 -20.31 3.15 -5.17
C GLN A 50 -20.03 3.00 -3.67
N ASP A 51 -20.91 2.33 -2.93
CA ASP A 51 -20.71 2.04 -1.51
C ASP A 51 -19.46 1.17 -1.28
N ASN A 52 -19.26 0.15 -2.12
CA ASN A 52 -18.08 -0.71 -2.04
C ASN A 52 -16.79 0.04 -2.40
N ILE A 53 -16.83 0.90 -3.42
CA ILE A 53 -15.70 1.76 -3.80
C ILE A 53 -15.34 2.70 -2.64
N GLN A 54 -16.33 3.33 -2.00
CA GLN A 54 -16.09 4.23 -0.86
C GLN A 54 -15.44 3.49 0.31
N VAL A 55 -15.93 2.29 0.62
CA VAL A 55 -15.36 1.44 1.67
C VAL A 55 -13.92 1.04 1.34
N LEU A 56 -13.65 0.69 0.09
CA LEU A 56 -12.32 0.32 -0.38
C LEU A 56 -11.35 1.50 -0.29
N ASN A 57 -11.73 2.67 -0.77
CA ASN A 57 -10.90 3.89 -0.69
C ASN A 57 -10.63 4.30 0.76
N THR A 58 -11.61 4.17 1.65
CA THR A 58 -11.42 4.41 3.10
C THR A 58 -10.43 3.42 3.70
N THR A 59 -10.46 2.16 3.24
CA THR A 59 -9.53 1.11 3.67
C THR A 59 -8.11 1.43 3.20
N PHE A 60 -7.95 1.86 1.94
CA PHE A 60 -6.66 2.25 1.38
C PHE A 60 -6.05 3.43 2.14
N ALA A 61 -6.80 4.51 2.33
CA ALA A 61 -6.34 5.67 3.09
C ALA A 61 -5.92 5.29 4.53
N ALA A 62 -6.64 4.36 5.16
CA ALA A 62 -6.26 3.87 6.48
C ALA A 62 -4.96 3.06 6.46
N MET A 63 -4.71 2.23 5.45
CA MET A 63 -3.46 1.48 5.30
C MET A 63 -2.28 2.41 5.02
N GLU A 64 -2.45 3.34 4.09
CA GLU A 64 -1.43 4.35 3.74
C GLU A 64 -1.05 5.18 4.97
N SER A 65 -2.04 5.67 5.72
CA SER A 65 -1.82 6.47 6.92
C SER A 65 -1.10 5.73 8.04
N GLN A 66 -1.24 4.41 8.13
CA GLN A 66 -0.55 3.62 9.16
C GLN A 66 0.93 3.43 8.87
N VAL A 67 1.26 3.26 7.59
CA VAL A 67 2.66 3.21 7.16
C VAL A 67 3.25 4.60 7.31
N GLY A 68 2.50 5.64 6.96
CA GLY A 68 2.96 7.02 7.01
C GLY A 68 4.14 7.28 6.06
N THR A 69 4.78 8.43 6.23
CA THR A 69 5.97 8.78 5.45
C THR A 69 7.19 8.01 5.99
N GLN A 70 7.89 7.32 5.09
CA GLN A 70 9.07 6.52 5.39
C GLN A 70 10.30 7.11 4.73
N TYR A 71 11.39 7.26 5.47
CA TYR A 71 12.66 7.77 4.93
C TYR A 71 13.59 6.61 4.65
N ALA A 72 13.94 6.40 3.38
CA ALA A 72 14.73 5.24 2.97
C ALA A 72 15.49 5.52 1.66
N THR A 73 16.47 4.67 1.33
CA THR A 73 17.09 4.68 0.00
C THR A 73 16.19 3.97 -1.02
N PRO A 74 16.30 4.26 -2.33
CA PRO A 74 15.51 3.57 -3.36
C PRO A 74 15.68 2.04 -3.33
N ALA A 75 16.88 1.56 -3.00
CA ALA A 75 17.16 0.12 -2.88
C ALA A 75 16.42 -0.51 -1.68
N ALA A 76 16.40 0.18 -0.53
CA ALA A 76 15.65 -0.27 0.63
C ALA A 76 14.14 -0.32 0.34
N VAL A 77 13.58 0.69 -0.30
CA VAL A 77 12.14 0.72 -0.70
C VAL A 77 11.77 -0.42 -1.64
N LYS A 78 12.61 -0.72 -2.63
CA LYS A 78 12.39 -1.87 -3.53
C LYS A 78 12.40 -3.20 -2.78
N ARG A 79 13.29 -3.36 -1.79
CA ARG A 79 13.32 -4.55 -0.93
C ARG A 79 12.03 -4.66 -0.10
N ILE A 80 11.64 -3.59 0.58
CA ILE A 80 10.41 -3.52 1.40
C ILE A 80 9.19 -3.89 0.55
N PHE A 81 9.10 -3.31 -0.66
CA PHE A 81 8.05 -3.63 -1.60
C PHE A 81 8.01 -5.14 -1.90
N ASN A 82 9.12 -5.74 -2.29
CA ASN A 82 9.17 -7.17 -2.64
C ASN A 82 8.83 -8.08 -1.45
N GLU A 83 9.23 -7.72 -0.23
CA GLU A 83 8.95 -8.48 0.99
C GLU A 83 7.45 -8.43 1.37
N ASN A 84 6.79 -7.30 1.13
CA ASN A 84 5.44 -7.05 1.63
C ASN A 84 4.34 -7.15 0.55
N VAL A 85 4.67 -7.06 -0.73
CA VAL A 85 3.70 -7.01 -1.85
C VAL A 85 2.69 -8.16 -1.81
N SER A 86 3.13 -9.38 -1.48
CA SER A 86 2.24 -10.53 -1.35
C SER A 86 1.25 -10.40 -0.18
N GLN A 87 1.70 -9.88 0.96
CA GLN A 87 0.83 -9.68 2.13
C GLN A 87 -0.19 -8.55 1.88
N ILE A 88 0.24 -7.46 1.24
CA ILE A 88 -0.65 -6.37 0.83
C ILE A 88 -1.67 -6.88 -0.18
N LYS A 89 -1.25 -7.63 -1.21
CA LYS A 89 -2.16 -8.24 -2.18
C LYS A 89 -3.22 -9.11 -1.50
N ASN A 90 -2.82 -9.96 -0.55
CA ASN A 90 -3.75 -10.83 0.18
C ASN A 90 -4.72 -10.03 1.06
N SER A 91 -4.22 -8.98 1.72
CA SER A 91 -5.01 -8.06 2.55
C SER A 91 -6.09 -7.37 1.71
N VAL A 92 -5.71 -6.76 0.58
CA VAL A 92 -6.63 -6.12 -0.36
C VAL A 92 -7.59 -7.15 -0.97
N GLY A 93 -7.09 -8.32 -1.37
CA GLY A 93 -7.92 -9.38 -1.95
C GLY A 93 -9.00 -9.88 -0.99
N THR A 94 -8.71 -9.95 0.30
CA THR A 94 -9.72 -10.32 1.32
C THR A 94 -10.81 -9.26 1.45
N VAL A 95 -10.47 -7.97 1.34
CA VAL A 95 -11.45 -6.87 1.32
C VAL A 95 -12.34 -6.99 0.09
N VAL A 96 -11.73 -7.14 -1.09
CA VAL A 96 -12.44 -7.21 -2.38
C VAL A 96 -13.34 -8.45 -2.46
N ALA A 97 -12.88 -9.62 -2.01
CA ALA A 97 -13.69 -10.85 -1.97
C ALA A 97 -14.92 -10.75 -1.05
N GLY A 98 -14.93 -9.80 -0.11
CA GLY A 98 -16.09 -9.48 0.73
C GLY A 98 -17.15 -8.61 0.03
N MET A 99 -16.87 -8.14 -1.19
CA MET A 99 -17.72 -7.28 -1.98
C MET A 99 -18.35 -8.06 -3.13
N SER A 100 -19.59 -7.72 -3.51
CA SER A 100 -20.21 -8.33 -4.69
C SER A 100 -19.66 -7.69 -5.95
N HIS A 101 -19.06 -8.49 -6.83
CA HIS A 101 -18.60 -8.12 -8.17
C HIS A 101 -18.56 -9.36 -9.08
N THR A 102 -18.54 -9.13 -10.39
CA THR A 102 -18.37 -10.16 -11.42
C THR A 102 -17.27 -9.82 -12.43
N LYS A 103 -16.86 -8.54 -12.47
CA LYS A 103 -15.74 -8.08 -13.29
C LYS A 103 -14.49 -7.97 -12.44
N THR A 104 -13.34 -8.10 -13.10
CA THR A 104 -12.05 -7.92 -12.47
C THR A 104 -11.91 -6.53 -11.87
N VAL A 105 -11.51 -6.46 -10.61
CA VAL A 105 -11.13 -5.24 -9.89
C VAL A 105 -9.61 -5.11 -9.94
N LYS A 106 -9.09 -3.91 -10.27
CA LYS A 106 -7.65 -3.65 -10.34
C LYS A 106 -7.22 -2.59 -9.35
N VAL A 107 -6.22 -2.93 -8.55
CA VAL A 107 -5.66 -2.05 -7.52
C VAL A 107 -4.17 -1.91 -7.74
N LYS A 108 -3.68 -0.68 -7.83
CA LYS A 108 -2.24 -0.40 -7.86
C LYS A 108 -1.73 -0.27 -6.43
N PHE A 109 -0.64 -0.96 -6.14
CA PHE A 109 0.14 -0.80 -4.93
C PHE A 109 1.55 -0.31 -5.29
N GLY A 110 2.10 0.62 -4.52
CA GLY A 110 3.48 1.08 -4.72
C GLY A 110 3.98 2.01 -3.64
N PHE A 111 5.18 2.55 -3.87
CA PHE A 111 5.78 3.59 -3.03
C PHE A 111 6.10 4.83 -3.87
N PHE A 112 5.52 5.96 -3.48
CA PHE A 112 5.71 7.25 -4.11
C PHE A 112 6.83 8.03 -3.42
N ASN A 113 7.87 8.39 -4.16
CA ASN A 113 8.93 9.26 -3.71
C ASN A 113 8.46 10.72 -3.76
N THR A 114 8.24 11.33 -2.60
CA THR A 114 7.74 12.70 -2.48
C THR A 114 8.75 13.75 -2.94
N GLY A 115 10.06 13.45 -2.82
CA GLY A 115 11.13 14.36 -3.24
C GLY A 115 11.30 14.42 -4.75
N THR A 116 11.19 13.28 -5.44
CA THR A 116 11.29 13.22 -6.92
C THR A 116 9.94 13.27 -7.62
N GLN A 117 8.84 13.22 -6.86
CA GLN A 117 7.45 13.13 -7.33
C GLN A 117 7.21 11.97 -8.30
N LYS A 118 7.78 10.80 -8.00
CA LYS A 118 7.70 9.62 -8.86
C LYS A 118 7.32 8.37 -8.08
N LEU A 119 6.54 7.50 -8.70
CA LEU A 119 6.28 6.17 -8.19
C LEU A 119 7.51 5.30 -8.46
N GLU A 120 8.29 5.01 -7.43
CA GLU A 120 9.60 4.35 -7.56
C GLU A 120 9.47 2.85 -7.83
N VAL A 121 8.46 2.23 -7.23
CA VAL A 121 8.13 0.82 -7.42
C VAL A 121 6.61 0.65 -7.29
N SER A 122 6.02 -0.17 -8.16
CA SER A 122 4.60 -0.50 -8.08
C SER A 122 4.25 -1.81 -8.79
N GLN A 123 3.09 -2.36 -8.43
CA GLN A 123 2.45 -3.48 -9.10
C GLN A 123 0.93 -3.27 -9.11
N VAL A 124 0.29 -3.72 -10.20
CA VAL A 124 -1.16 -3.81 -10.28
C VAL A 124 -1.60 -5.21 -9.86
N PHE A 125 -2.51 -5.27 -8.90
CA PHE A 125 -3.19 -6.48 -8.48
C PHE A 125 -4.51 -6.61 -9.23
N GLU A 126 -4.85 -7.83 -9.62
CA GLU A 126 -6.13 -8.16 -10.26
C GLU A 126 -6.88 -9.13 -9.35
N PHE A 127 -8.16 -8.82 -9.09
CA PHE A 127 -9.06 -9.61 -8.24
C PHE A 127 -10.32 -9.93 -9.04
N ASN A 128 -10.67 -11.21 -9.13
CA ASN A 128 -11.81 -11.72 -9.89
C ASN A 128 -12.94 -12.15 -8.96
#